data_AF-A0A2W4NE63-F1
#
_entry.id   AF-A0A2W4NE63-F1
#
_cell.length_a   1.000
_cell.length_b   1.000
_cell.length_c   1.000
_cell.angle_alpha   90.00
_cell.angle_beta   90.00
_cell.angle_gamma   90.00
#
_symmetry.space_group_name_H-M   'P 1'
#
loop_
_entity.id
_entity.type
_entity.pdbx_description
1 polymer ?
#
loop_
_entity_poly.entity_id
_entity_poly.type
_entity_poly.pdbx_seq_one_letter_code
_entity_poly.pdbx_strand_id
1 'polypeptide(L)'
;MLLAGLALGLSACSAPSPRKQAVAPRLAVSGLGPTRVLVESWPLPRIETRRDPIVETLFGTPVADPYRWLENATNPEVSAWIDRQNELTELTLRRVAARSVIRDRIAELLEIGTLSRPWVRRTAGGELRFFYTRREGKQNHPVLFVRDGISGPDRVLLDPNTLGGDESTTALDWFVPSERGELLAYGLSERGTEDSTLYVLDVERGRRLPDVIPRTRHASIAWLPDASGFFYSRYPEPSTVPAGEERYHRKIYEHRIGDAPERDRLVFGEDLERTDFPNVSLSPDGRWMAVTVNRGFSENAIYLADRSLSPLRFRLVTPPGRHLYYAVLRNDALYVMTNEGAPRYRLFAVDPERPQRERWRLLIAEHSEDTLDHFSVIGGEILVGYLHHAASRLERFDLTGKSRGPIPLPVLGSSSGFSGVHDGSDVFYGFESFAVPPEIRHLNLVNGNDVRWQAVSAPRFDAEFRVEARSARSKDGTRVPYTLVYRRDLDLDSGDNPTLLYGYGGFNVNLLPSFTRSTYALLERGGVYVQANIRGGGELGEAWHRGGQLENKQNSFDDF
;
A
#
# COMPACT_ATOMS: atom_id res chain seq x y z
N MET A 1 6.81 -31.90 71.79
CA MET A 1 7.41 -30.92 72.71
C MET A 1 7.01 -29.54 72.24
N LEU A 2 6.23 -28.84 73.08
CA LEU A 2 5.99 -27.39 73.23
C LEU A 2 5.86 -26.47 72.00
N LEU A 3 5.03 -25.43 71.96
CA LEU A 3 3.80 -24.96 72.65
C LEU A 3 3.37 -23.71 71.81
N ALA A 4 2.14 -23.62 71.30
CA ALA A 4 1.10 -22.63 71.68
C ALA A 4 1.54 -21.14 71.76
N GLY A 5 0.86 -20.12 71.21
CA GLY A 5 -0.43 -20.03 70.50
C GLY A 5 -0.90 -18.57 70.33
N LEU A 6 -2.09 -18.41 69.73
CA LEU A 6 -3.08 -17.29 69.78
C LEU A 6 -2.71 -15.92 69.15
N ALA A 7 -3.60 -15.14 68.51
CA ALA A 7 -5.07 -15.16 68.39
C ALA A 7 -5.56 -14.41 67.11
N LEU A 8 -6.85 -14.65 66.80
CA LEU A 8 -7.65 -14.17 65.66
C LEU A 8 -7.94 -12.66 65.63
N GLY A 9 -8.20 -12.17 64.40
CA GLY A 9 -9.10 -11.04 64.10
C GLY A 9 -9.56 -11.08 62.63
N LEU A 10 -10.78 -11.55 62.37
CA LEU A 10 -11.47 -11.53 61.07
C LEU A 10 -11.80 -10.11 60.62
N SER A 11 -11.58 -9.77 59.34
CA SER A 11 -12.42 -8.81 58.60
C SER A 11 -12.25 -8.94 57.08
N ALA A 12 -13.37 -9.33 56.45
CA ALA A 12 -13.83 -9.04 55.09
C ALA A 12 -12.87 -9.16 53.90
N CYS A 13 -13.14 -10.18 53.06
CA CYS A 13 -12.84 -10.13 51.63
C CYS A 13 -13.53 -8.91 50.99
N SER A 14 -12.76 -7.89 50.62
CA SER A 14 -13.18 -6.87 49.66
C SER A 14 -12.80 -7.34 48.26
N ALA A 15 -13.81 -7.56 47.43
CA ALA A 15 -13.64 -7.79 46.00
C ALA A 15 -12.84 -6.63 45.39
N PRO A 16 -11.94 -6.89 44.41
CA PRO A 16 -11.30 -5.81 43.67
C PRO A 16 -12.38 -5.00 42.97
N SER A 17 -12.40 -3.70 43.25
CA SER A 17 -13.32 -2.73 42.66
C SER A 17 -13.30 -2.89 41.13
N PRO A 18 -14.46 -2.96 40.46
CA PRO A 18 -14.48 -2.98 39.01
C PRO A 18 -13.85 -1.67 38.52
N ARG A 19 -12.70 -1.78 37.84
CA ARG A 19 -12.19 -0.66 37.03
C ARG A 19 -13.30 -0.29 36.07
N LYS A 20 -13.97 0.84 36.33
CA LYS A 20 -14.88 1.46 35.39
C LYS A 20 -14.13 1.59 34.07
N GLN A 21 -14.51 0.79 33.08
CA GLN A 21 -14.22 1.12 31.70
C GLN A 21 -14.74 2.54 31.51
N ALA A 22 -13.84 3.47 31.16
CA ALA A 22 -14.25 4.78 30.72
C ALA A 22 -15.08 4.57 29.44
N VAL A 23 -16.39 4.55 29.60
CA VAL A 23 -17.33 4.66 28.50
C VAL A 23 -17.06 6.04 27.90
N ALA A 24 -16.48 6.07 26.71
CA ALA A 24 -16.37 7.30 25.94
C ALA A 24 -17.75 7.94 25.88
N PRO A 25 -17.88 9.25 26.13
CA PRO A 25 -19.19 9.89 26.17
C PRO A 25 -19.88 9.69 24.82
N ARG A 26 -21.09 9.13 24.83
CA ARG A 26 -22.03 9.29 23.71
C ARG A 26 -22.32 10.78 23.61
N LEU A 27 -21.62 11.48 22.73
CA LEU A 27 -21.96 12.86 22.40
C LEU A 27 -23.33 12.83 21.74
N ALA A 28 -24.31 13.45 22.40
CA ALA A 28 -25.61 13.71 21.81
C ALA A 28 -25.40 14.59 20.57
N VAL A 29 -25.58 14.03 19.38
CA VAL A 29 -25.68 14.77 18.12
C VAL A 29 -27.07 15.40 18.08
N SER A 30 -27.34 16.35 18.98
CA SER A 30 -28.55 17.16 18.92
C SER A 30 -28.18 18.54 18.41
N GLY A 31 -28.56 18.85 17.18
CA GLY A 31 -28.78 20.24 16.77
C GLY A 31 -27.96 20.83 15.62
N LEU A 32 -27.35 20.02 14.75
CA LEU A 32 -26.87 20.55 13.45
C LEU A 32 -27.69 19.90 12.34
N GLY A 33 -28.91 20.41 12.13
CA GLY A 33 -29.56 20.25 10.84
C GLY A 33 -28.70 20.88 9.74
N PRO A 34 -28.93 20.56 8.46
CA PRO A 34 -28.17 21.13 7.35
C PRO A 34 -28.45 22.64 7.27
N THR A 35 -27.64 23.44 7.97
CA THR A 35 -27.62 24.89 7.77
C THR A 35 -27.06 25.10 6.37
N ARG A 36 -27.88 25.60 5.44
CA ARG A 36 -27.39 26.11 4.16
C ARG A 36 -26.25 27.09 4.48
N VAL A 37 -25.01 26.71 4.18
CA VAL A 37 -23.87 27.60 4.30
C VAL A 37 -24.07 28.66 3.23
N LEU A 38 -24.63 29.80 3.63
CA LEU A 38 -24.68 31.00 2.81
C LEU A 38 -23.23 31.45 2.65
N VAL A 39 -22.60 31.10 1.53
CA VAL A 39 -21.40 31.81 1.09
C VAL A 39 -21.90 33.20 0.73
N GLU A 40 -21.56 34.21 1.54
CA GLU A 40 -21.88 35.59 1.20
C GLU A 40 -21.30 35.89 -0.19
N SER A 41 -22.17 36.15 -1.17
CA SER A 41 -21.79 36.44 -2.54
C SER A 41 -21.25 37.87 -2.64
N TRP A 42 -19.93 38.02 -2.56
CA TRP A 42 -19.22 39.27 -2.83
C TRP A 42 -18.25 39.07 -3.99
N PRO A 43 -18.06 40.07 -4.86
CA PRO A 43 -17.17 39.94 -6.01
C PRO A 43 -15.76 39.61 -5.53
N LEU A 44 -15.23 38.48 -5.99
CA LEU A 44 -13.83 38.10 -5.77
C LEU A 44 -12.95 38.85 -6.78
N PRO A 45 -11.71 39.24 -6.40
CA PRO A 45 -10.78 39.82 -7.35
C PRO A 45 -10.50 38.81 -8.46
N ARG A 46 -10.60 39.28 -9.70
CA ARG A 46 -10.32 38.46 -10.88
C ARG A 46 -8.83 38.47 -11.16
N ILE A 47 -8.23 37.28 -11.26
CA ILE A 47 -6.84 37.14 -11.69
C ILE A 47 -6.86 37.05 -13.22
N GLU A 48 -6.39 38.10 -13.89
CA GLU A 48 -6.15 38.05 -15.32
C GLU A 48 -5.01 37.07 -15.63
N THR A 49 -5.32 36.05 -16.42
CA THR A 49 -4.36 35.04 -16.87
C THR A 49 -4.13 35.25 -18.36
N ARG A 50 -2.92 35.71 -18.72
CA ARG A 50 -2.51 35.97 -20.11
C ARG A 50 -2.76 34.73 -20.97
N ARG A 51 -3.30 34.98 -22.17
CA ARG A 51 -3.54 33.97 -23.21
C ARG A 51 -2.62 34.28 -24.38
N ASP A 52 -1.72 33.37 -24.69
CA ASP A 52 -0.83 33.50 -25.83
C ASP A 52 -1.48 32.89 -27.10
N PRO A 53 -1.16 33.40 -28.30
CA PRO A 53 -1.73 32.88 -29.55
C PRO A 53 -1.00 31.62 -30.04
N ILE A 54 -0.55 30.74 -29.13
CA ILE A 54 0.20 29.53 -29.47
C ILE A 54 -0.76 28.47 -30.04
N VAL A 55 -0.45 28.01 -31.25
CA VAL A 55 -1.17 26.93 -31.93
C VAL A 55 -0.15 25.99 -32.55
N GLU A 56 -0.24 24.70 -32.21
CA GLU A 56 0.56 23.65 -32.82
C GLU A 56 -0.27 22.85 -33.82
N THR A 57 0.37 22.30 -34.85
CA THR A 57 -0.29 21.39 -35.79
C THR A 57 0.14 19.96 -35.52
N LEU A 58 -0.75 19.17 -34.92
CA LEU A 58 -0.51 17.76 -34.60
C LEU A 58 -1.28 16.91 -35.61
N PHE A 59 -0.55 16.14 -36.43
CA PHE A 59 -1.12 15.30 -37.50
C PHE A 59 -2.11 16.06 -38.42
N GLY A 60 -1.80 17.33 -38.74
CA GLY A 60 -2.65 18.19 -39.58
C GLY A 60 -3.79 18.90 -38.84
N THR A 61 -3.97 18.66 -37.53
CA THR A 61 -4.99 19.31 -36.71
C THR A 61 -4.38 20.48 -35.93
N PRO A 62 -4.92 21.71 -36.03
CA PRO A 62 -4.49 22.82 -35.19
C PRO A 62 -5.00 22.65 -33.76
N VAL A 63 -4.10 22.75 -32.78
CA VAL A 63 -4.38 22.65 -31.33
C VAL A 63 -3.85 23.90 -30.65
N ALA A 64 -4.76 24.70 -30.08
CA ALA A 64 -4.40 25.92 -29.37
C ALA A 64 -3.97 25.62 -27.93
N ASP A 65 -2.86 26.21 -27.50
CA ASP A 65 -2.38 26.14 -26.12
C ASP A 65 -2.09 27.53 -25.56
N PRO A 66 -3.15 28.29 -25.21
CA PRO A 66 -3.00 29.67 -24.79
C PRO A 66 -2.29 29.84 -23.43
N TYR A 67 -2.08 28.75 -22.69
CA TYR A 67 -1.51 28.76 -21.35
C TYR A 67 -0.18 28.02 -21.25
N ARG A 68 0.44 27.66 -22.39
CA ARG A 68 1.77 27.03 -22.48
C ARG A 68 2.83 27.66 -21.58
N TRP A 69 2.77 28.99 -21.40
CA TRP A 69 3.71 29.71 -20.55
C TRP A 69 3.68 29.25 -19.08
N LEU A 70 2.57 28.68 -18.59
CA LEU A 70 2.43 28.10 -17.24
C LEU A 70 3.17 26.77 -17.07
N GLU A 71 3.60 26.10 -18.14
CA GLU A 71 4.31 24.82 -18.04
C GLU A 71 5.72 24.98 -17.47
N ASN A 72 6.34 26.16 -17.60
CA ASN A 72 7.67 26.41 -17.08
C ASN A 72 7.64 26.86 -15.62
N ALA A 73 7.64 25.90 -14.70
CA ALA A 73 7.63 26.14 -13.25
C ALA A 73 8.83 26.96 -12.73
N THR A 74 9.92 27.10 -13.50
CA THR A 74 11.08 27.93 -13.11
C THR A 74 10.95 29.40 -13.53
N ASN A 75 9.95 29.75 -14.33
CA ASN A 75 9.71 31.12 -14.76
C ASN A 75 9.15 31.96 -13.60
N PRO A 76 9.75 33.11 -13.24
CA PRO A 76 9.24 34.00 -12.20
C PRO A 76 7.79 34.46 -12.41
N GLU A 77 7.33 34.61 -13.66
CA GLU A 77 5.94 34.97 -13.98
C GLU A 77 4.95 33.89 -13.52
N VAL A 78 5.34 32.61 -13.65
CA VAL A 78 4.52 31.46 -13.24
C VAL A 78 4.44 31.39 -11.72
N SER A 79 5.55 31.57 -11.02
CA SER A 79 5.56 31.65 -9.55
C SER A 79 4.62 32.75 -9.05
N ALA A 80 4.73 33.97 -9.62
CA ALA A 80 3.87 35.09 -9.25
C ALA A 80 2.38 34.86 -9.61
N TRP A 81 2.08 34.03 -10.62
CA TRP A 81 0.71 33.62 -10.91
C TRP A 81 0.19 32.61 -9.88
N ILE A 82 1.00 31.61 -9.50
CA ILE A 82 0.67 30.63 -8.46
C ILE A 82 0.38 31.32 -7.13
N ASP A 83 1.22 32.27 -6.73
CA ASP A 83 1.05 33.01 -5.48
C ASP A 83 -0.30 33.75 -5.45
N ARG A 84 -0.64 34.46 -6.53
CA ARG A 84 -1.94 35.15 -6.65
C ARG A 84 -3.11 34.19 -6.61
N GLN A 85 -3.02 33.03 -7.28
CA GLN A 85 -4.08 32.00 -7.25
C GLN A 85 -4.27 31.42 -5.85
N ASN A 86 -3.17 31.17 -5.12
CA ASN A 86 -3.22 30.72 -3.74
C ASN A 86 -3.85 31.77 -2.82
N GLU A 87 -3.49 33.05 -2.97
CA GLU A 87 -4.10 34.15 -2.24
C GLU A 87 -5.62 34.24 -2.46
N LEU A 88 -6.06 34.19 -3.73
CA LEU A 88 -7.49 34.20 -4.06
C LEU A 88 -8.23 32.98 -3.48
N THR A 89 -7.61 31.81 -3.53
CA THR A 89 -8.14 30.58 -2.95
C THR A 89 -8.28 30.72 -1.44
N GLU A 90 -7.26 31.22 -0.74
CA GLU A 90 -7.32 31.42 0.71
C GLU A 90 -8.34 32.47 1.12
N LEU A 91 -8.46 33.58 0.37
CA LEU A 91 -9.52 34.57 0.56
C LEU A 91 -10.90 33.95 0.42
N THR A 92 -11.09 33.05 -0.54
CA THR A 92 -12.36 32.36 -0.77
C THR A 92 -12.68 31.38 0.36
N LEU A 93 -11.72 30.52 0.70
CA LEU A 93 -11.91 29.49 1.72
C LEU A 93 -12.09 30.09 3.12
N ARG A 94 -11.44 31.22 3.45
CA ARG A 94 -11.62 31.94 4.73
C ARG A 94 -13.06 32.42 4.95
N ARG A 95 -13.87 32.57 3.89
CA ARG A 95 -15.29 32.98 3.99
C ARG A 95 -16.21 31.83 4.37
N VAL A 96 -15.75 30.58 4.32
CA VAL A 96 -16.55 29.42 4.74
C VAL A 96 -16.64 29.43 6.27
N ALA A 97 -17.77 29.87 6.81
CA ALA A 97 -17.99 30.01 8.26
C ALA A 97 -17.67 28.74 9.06
N ALA A 98 -17.92 27.56 8.47
CA ALA A 98 -17.65 26.27 9.10
C ALA A 98 -16.18 25.80 8.98
N ARG A 99 -15.28 26.53 8.29
CA ARG A 99 -13.92 26.06 7.97
C ARG A 99 -13.11 25.70 9.22
N SER A 100 -13.15 26.53 10.26
CA SER A 100 -12.41 26.26 11.51
C SER A 100 -12.92 25.01 12.22
N VAL A 101 -14.24 24.87 12.36
CA VAL A 101 -14.88 23.70 12.98
C VAL A 101 -14.58 22.42 12.20
N ILE A 102 -14.63 22.48 10.86
CA ILE A 102 -14.29 21.34 10.00
C ILE A 102 -12.80 21.00 10.13
N ARG A 103 -11.91 22.00 10.07
CA ARG A 103 -10.47 21.82 10.24
C ARG A 103 -10.13 21.17 11.56
N ASP A 104 -10.67 21.68 12.67
CA ASP A 104 -10.36 21.19 14.01
C ASP A 104 -10.86 19.75 14.17
N ARG A 105 -12.04 19.44 13.63
CA ARG A 105 -12.55 18.06 13.64
C ARG A 105 -11.75 17.11 12.77
N ILE A 106 -11.32 17.55 11.58
CA ILE A 106 -10.42 16.75 10.73
C ILE A 106 -9.08 16.55 11.45
N ALA A 107 -8.55 17.56 12.15
CA ALA A 107 -7.32 17.44 12.91
C ALA A 107 -7.44 16.37 14.02
N GLU A 108 -8.53 16.35 14.77
CA GLU A 108 -8.81 15.28 15.75
C GLU A 108 -8.88 13.89 15.10
N LEU A 109 -9.59 13.76 13.96
CA LEU A 109 -9.69 12.49 13.25
C LEU A 109 -8.34 12.05 12.67
N LEU A 110 -7.51 13.00 12.25
CA LEU A 110 -6.14 12.77 11.84
C LEU A 110 -5.23 12.35 12.99
N GLU A 111 -5.64 12.44 14.25
CA GLU A 111 -4.89 11.83 15.36
C GLU A 111 -5.03 10.29 15.40
N ILE A 112 -6.04 9.74 14.73
CA ILE A 112 -6.17 8.29 14.58
C ILE A 112 -4.95 7.76 13.82
N GLY A 113 -4.16 6.96 14.50
CA GLY A 113 -2.88 6.47 14.01
C GLY A 113 -2.96 5.66 12.71
N THR A 114 -1.82 5.38 12.09
CA THR A 114 -1.70 4.40 11.00
C THR A 114 -0.87 3.21 11.47
N LEU A 115 -1.06 2.06 10.84
CA LEU A 115 -0.35 0.83 11.16
C LEU A 115 -0.09 0.06 9.86
N SER A 116 1.16 -0.29 9.59
CA SER A 116 1.50 -1.12 8.43
C SER A 116 1.55 -2.59 8.80
N ARG A 117 1.34 -3.44 7.78
CA ARG A 117 1.59 -4.88 7.89
C ARG A 117 3.07 -5.13 8.25
N PRO A 118 3.37 -5.99 9.23
CA PRO A 118 4.76 -6.26 9.60
C PRO A 118 5.47 -7.07 8.54
N TRP A 119 6.75 -6.78 8.33
CA TRP A 119 7.70 -7.79 7.85
C TRP A 119 8.01 -8.73 8.99
N VAL A 120 7.90 -10.03 8.74
CA VAL A 120 8.22 -11.08 9.72
C VAL A 120 9.51 -11.76 9.33
N ARG A 121 10.43 -11.88 10.29
CA ARG A 121 11.72 -12.56 10.16
C ARG A 121 11.91 -13.55 11.31
N ARG A 122 12.84 -14.49 11.13
CA ARG A 122 13.30 -15.39 12.19
C ARG A 122 14.75 -15.03 12.52
N THR A 123 15.02 -14.62 13.75
CA THR A 123 16.38 -14.32 14.19
C THR A 123 17.25 -15.57 14.15
N ALA A 124 18.57 -15.41 14.22
CA ALA A 124 19.49 -16.54 14.33
C ALA A 124 19.21 -17.43 15.56
N GLY A 125 18.62 -16.86 16.62
CA GLY A 125 18.17 -17.59 17.82
C GLY A 125 16.83 -18.31 17.67
N GLY A 126 16.16 -18.20 16.51
CA GLY A 126 14.89 -18.86 16.22
C GLY A 126 13.64 -18.07 16.60
N GLU A 127 13.79 -16.91 17.22
CA GLU A 127 12.68 -16.02 17.62
C GLU A 127 12.10 -15.26 16.42
N LEU A 128 10.79 -14.99 16.44
CA LEU A 128 10.17 -14.13 15.43
C LEU A 128 10.51 -12.66 15.70
N ARG A 129 10.92 -11.94 14.66
CA ARG A 129 11.19 -10.50 14.68
C ARG A 129 10.28 -9.78 13.69
N PHE A 130 9.69 -8.68 14.12
CA PHE A 130 8.71 -7.91 13.37
C PHE A 130 9.23 -6.52 13.07
N PHE A 131 9.06 -6.05 11.83
CA PHE A 131 9.37 -4.68 11.44
C PHE A 131 8.12 -4.04 10.83
N TYR A 132 7.67 -2.93 11.40
CA TYR A 132 6.48 -2.23 10.93
C TYR A 132 6.56 -0.76 11.29
N THR A 133 5.86 0.05 10.52
CA THR A 133 5.64 1.46 10.82
C THR A 133 4.32 1.66 11.55
N ARG A 134 4.31 2.57 12.52
CA ARG A 134 3.14 3.03 13.24
C ARG A 134 3.21 4.56 13.38
N ARG A 135 2.11 5.24 13.08
CA ARG A 135 1.93 6.68 13.38
C ARG A 135 0.89 6.79 14.47
N GLU A 136 1.08 7.65 15.44
CA GLU A 136 0.13 7.91 16.52
C GLU A 136 -0.04 9.42 16.74
N GLY A 137 -1.24 9.82 17.18
CA GLY A 137 -1.51 11.19 17.58
C GLY A 137 -1.13 12.22 16.52
N LYS A 138 -0.30 13.19 16.91
CA LYS A 138 0.10 14.33 16.07
C LYS A 138 1.42 14.13 15.32
N GLN A 139 1.94 12.90 15.26
CA GLN A 139 3.13 12.63 14.46
C GLN A 139 2.84 12.90 12.98
N ASN A 140 3.75 13.61 12.32
CA ASN A 140 3.67 13.93 10.89
C ASN A 140 3.94 12.69 10.04
N HIS A 141 4.95 11.90 10.43
CA HIS A 141 5.38 10.70 9.73
C HIS A 141 5.27 9.46 10.63
N PRO A 142 4.94 8.29 10.06
CA PRO A 142 4.95 7.03 10.80
C PRO A 142 6.39 6.67 11.23
N VAL A 143 6.53 6.17 12.46
CA VAL A 143 7.80 5.72 13.05
C VAL A 143 7.99 4.24 12.76
N LEU A 144 9.22 3.84 12.41
CA LEU A 144 9.58 2.44 12.17
C LEU A 144 10.00 1.77 13.49
N PHE A 145 9.32 0.68 13.82
CA PHE A 145 9.56 -0.14 14.99
C PHE A 145 10.14 -1.51 14.62
N VAL A 146 10.88 -2.08 15.57
CA VAL A 146 11.17 -3.51 15.65
C VAL A 146 10.57 -4.10 16.92
N ARG A 147 10.08 -5.33 16.83
CA ARG A 147 9.63 -6.13 17.98
C ARG A 147 10.22 -7.54 17.89
N ASP A 148 10.75 -8.03 19.00
CA ASP A 148 11.17 -9.42 19.16
C ASP A 148 10.09 -10.21 19.91
N GLY A 149 9.70 -11.36 19.36
CA GLY A 149 8.60 -12.17 19.87
C GLY A 149 7.21 -11.58 19.57
N ILE A 150 6.19 -12.43 19.51
CA ILE A 150 4.80 -12.01 19.20
C ILE A 150 4.28 -11.00 20.23
N SER A 151 4.69 -11.16 21.49
CA SER A 151 4.26 -10.36 22.64
C SER A 151 5.36 -9.48 23.25
N GLY A 152 6.51 -9.33 22.57
CA GLY A 152 7.58 -8.48 23.08
C GLY A 152 7.28 -6.99 22.96
N PRO A 153 8.10 -6.14 23.60
CA PRO A 153 7.95 -4.69 23.53
C PRO A 153 8.41 -4.13 22.18
N ASP A 154 7.84 -2.99 21.80
CA ASP A 154 8.25 -2.25 20.61
C ASP A 154 9.48 -1.40 20.90
N ARG A 155 10.45 -1.43 19.98
CA ARG A 155 11.62 -0.57 20.00
C ARG A 155 11.67 0.26 18.72
N VAL A 156 11.85 1.57 18.86
CA VAL A 156 12.03 2.48 17.71
C VAL A 156 13.37 2.15 17.04
N LEU A 157 13.34 1.95 15.72
CA LEU A 157 14.54 1.87 14.88
C LEU A 157 14.82 3.19 14.17
N LEU A 158 13.77 3.85 13.68
CA LEU A 158 13.89 5.08 12.92
C LEU A 158 12.64 5.93 13.12
N ASP A 159 12.84 7.16 13.57
CA ASP A 159 11.79 8.17 13.69
C ASP A 159 12.07 9.32 12.72
N PRO A 160 11.38 9.37 11.55
CA PRO A 160 11.56 10.46 10.59
C PRO A 160 11.26 11.85 11.17
N ASN A 161 10.39 11.94 12.19
CA ASN A 161 10.01 13.20 12.82
C ASN A 161 11.17 13.83 13.64
N THR A 162 12.23 13.08 13.91
CA THR A 162 13.41 13.55 14.65
C THR A 162 14.59 13.89 13.74
N LEU A 163 14.48 13.60 12.44
CA LEU A 163 15.51 13.89 11.45
C LEU A 163 15.36 15.33 10.98
N GLY A 164 16.43 16.11 10.92
CA GLY A 164 16.43 17.43 10.26
C GLY A 164 15.80 18.61 11.02
N GLY A 165 15.34 18.41 12.26
CA GLY A 165 14.73 19.47 13.08
C GLY A 165 13.24 19.72 12.79
N ASP A 166 12.65 20.74 13.43
CA ASP A 166 11.19 20.98 13.45
C ASP A 166 10.55 21.25 12.07
N GLU A 167 11.33 21.73 11.09
CA GLU A 167 10.87 22.00 9.72
C GLU A 167 11.17 20.86 8.73
N SER A 168 11.67 19.73 9.24
CA SER A 168 12.06 18.62 8.38
C SER A 168 10.87 18.02 7.65
N THR A 169 11.10 17.78 6.35
CA THR A 169 10.18 17.09 5.45
C THR A 169 10.74 15.71 5.06
N THR A 170 11.66 15.17 5.88
CA THR A 170 12.25 13.87 5.64
C THR A 170 11.21 12.76 5.82
N ALA A 171 11.00 11.97 4.76
CA ALA A 171 10.11 10.83 4.77
C ALA A 171 10.91 9.52 4.69
N LEU A 172 10.41 8.48 5.37
CA LEU A 172 10.80 7.10 5.13
C LEU A 172 10.00 6.56 3.94
N ASP A 173 10.65 6.37 2.80
CA ASP A 173 9.98 5.97 1.56
C ASP A 173 9.73 4.46 1.50
N TRP A 174 10.69 3.66 1.95
CA TRP A 174 10.64 2.19 1.94
C TRP A 174 11.67 1.62 2.90
N PHE A 175 11.47 0.36 3.33
CA PHE A 175 12.42 -0.40 4.14
C PHE A 175 12.30 -1.90 3.86
N VAL A 176 13.42 -2.62 3.93
CA VAL A 176 13.51 -4.06 3.72
C VAL A 176 14.50 -4.66 4.73
N PRO A 177 14.02 -5.45 5.72
CA PRO A 177 14.89 -6.16 6.63
C PRO A 177 15.55 -7.37 5.95
N SER A 178 16.81 -7.61 6.33
CA SER A 178 17.57 -8.83 6.00
C SER A 178 16.85 -10.11 6.44
N GLU A 179 17.27 -11.25 5.90
CA GLU A 179 16.59 -12.55 6.08
C GLU A 179 16.47 -12.99 7.54
N ARG A 180 17.40 -12.60 8.42
CA ARG A 180 17.31 -12.86 9.87
C ARG A 180 17.05 -11.60 10.70
N GLY A 181 16.84 -10.46 10.04
CA GLY A 181 16.48 -9.20 10.67
C GLY A 181 17.60 -8.59 11.53
N GLU A 182 18.87 -8.88 11.22
CA GLU A 182 20.04 -8.27 11.86
C GLU A 182 20.38 -6.90 11.26
N LEU A 183 20.12 -6.73 9.96
CA LEU A 183 20.28 -5.49 9.20
C LEU A 183 18.97 -5.04 8.57
N LEU A 184 18.86 -3.74 8.32
CA LEU A 184 17.74 -3.09 7.66
C LEU A 184 18.25 -2.14 6.56
N ALA A 185 17.81 -2.33 5.32
CA ALA A 185 17.98 -1.34 4.26
C ALA A 185 16.75 -0.43 4.23
N TYR A 186 16.93 0.88 4.11
CA TYR A 186 15.82 1.83 4.08
C TYR A 186 16.16 3.07 3.24
N GLY A 187 15.14 3.66 2.61
CA GLY A 187 15.27 4.86 1.78
C GLY A 187 14.67 6.08 2.45
N LEU A 188 15.39 7.21 2.44
CA LEU A 188 14.84 8.51 2.84
C LEU A 188 14.82 9.48 1.66
N SER A 189 13.75 10.28 1.58
CA SER A 189 13.69 11.46 0.71
C SER A 189 13.32 12.70 1.52
N GLU A 190 13.55 13.89 0.96
CA GLU A 190 13.18 15.17 1.55
C GLU A 190 12.21 15.91 0.62
N ARG A 191 11.40 16.82 1.18
CA ARG A 191 10.53 17.73 0.42
C ARG A 191 9.61 17.01 -0.58
N GLY A 192 9.27 15.75 -0.30
CA GLY A 192 8.41 14.94 -1.18
C GLY A 192 9.01 14.66 -2.57
N THR A 193 10.34 14.69 -2.74
CA THR A 193 10.96 14.40 -4.04
C THR A 193 10.76 12.95 -4.48
N GLU A 194 10.54 12.04 -3.51
CA GLU A 194 10.56 10.59 -3.66
C GLU A 194 11.89 10.03 -4.19
N ASP A 195 12.92 10.87 -4.32
CA ASP A 195 14.24 10.47 -4.77
C ASP A 195 15.06 9.96 -3.58
N SER A 196 14.81 8.71 -3.23
CA SER A 196 15.36 8.12 -2.01
C SER A 196 16.88 7.96 -2.06
N THR A 197 17.54 8.26 -0.95
CA THR A 197 18.89 7.74 -0.63
C THR A 197 18.75 6.54 0.31
N LEU A 198 19.35 5.41 -0.10
CA LEU A 198 19.42 4.17 0.67
C LEU A 198 20.46 4.29 1.76
N TYR A 199 20.10 3.78 2.92
CA TYR A 199 20.97 3.59 4.07
C TYR A 199 20.81 2.17 4.63
N VAL A 200 21.82 1.70 5.37
CA VAL A 200 21.77 0.43 6.09
C VAL A 200 21.86 0.69 7.59
N LEU A 201 21.04 0.00 8.38
CA LEU A 201 21.00 0.09 9.84
C LEU A 201 21.25 -1.29 10.47
N ASP A 202 22.10 -1.30 11.50
CA ASP A 202 22.25 -2.42 12.42
C ASP A 202 21.09 -2.41 13.43
N VAL A 203 20.27 -3.46 13.40
CA VAL A 203 19.00 -3.53 14.14
C VAL A 203 19.25 -3.64 15.64
N GLU A 204 20.30 -4.33 16.07
CA GLU A 204 20.61 -4.53 17.47
C GLU A 204 21.16 -3.24 18.09
N ARG A 205 22.14 -2.63 17.42
CA ARG A 205 22.80 -1.42 17.89
C ARG A 205 21.94 -0.17 17.69
N GLY A 206 20.95 -0.22 16.80
CA GLY A 206 20.13 0.93 16.42
C GLY A 206 20.95 2.04 15.76
N ARG A 207 22.01 1.67 15.02
CA ARG A 207 22.95 2.62 14.40
C ARG A 207 23.07 2.35 12.91
N ARG A 208 23.13 3.44 12.14
CA ARG A 208 23.40 3.40 10.72
C ARG A 208 24.84 2.96 10.45
N LEU A 209 25.00 2.10 9.45
CA LEU A 209 26.29 1.70 8.89
C LEU A 209 26.81 2.74 7.88
N PRO A 210 28.10 2.69 7.49
CA PRO A 210 28.67 3.62 6.52
C PRO A 210 28.06 3.58 5.11
N ASP A 211 27.23 2.58 4.80
CA ASP A 211 26.62 2.38 3.48
C ASP A 211 25.60 3.49 3.16
N VAL A 212 25.85 4.22 2.06
CA VAL A 212 25.03 5.35 1.59
C VAL A 212 24.88 5.31 0.08
N ILE A 213 23.71 4.99 -0.44
CA ILE A 213 23.52 4.79 -1.89
C ILE A 213 22.43 5.74 -2.42
N PRO A 214 22.78 6.79 -3.18
CA PRO A 214 21.79 7.69 -3.77
C PRO A 214 21.08 7.06 -4.98
N ARG A 215 20.01 7.71 -5.45
CA ARG A 215 19.26 7.34 -6.67
C ARG A 215 18.54 6.00 -6.54
N THR A 216 17.91 5.80 -5.39
CA THR A 216 17.24 4.55 -4.98
C THR A 216 15.74 4.74 -4.77
N ARG A 217 15.13 5.65 -5.53
CA ARG A 217 13.67 5.80 -5.60
C ARG A 217 13.00 4.45 -5.87
N HIS A 218 12.02 4.10 -5.04
CA HIS A 218 11.30 2.82 -5.09
C HIS A 218 12.24 1.61 -5.25
N ALA A 219 13.35 1.56 -4.51
CA ALA A 219 14.32 0.48 -4.69
C ALA A 219 13.72 -0.88 -4.34
N SER A 220 13.91 -1.85 -5.24
CA SER A 220 13.73 -3.27 -4.94
C SER A 220 15.02 -3.78 -4.31
N ILE A 221 14.93 -4.46 -3.16
CA ILE A 221 16.07 -5.00 -2.41
C ILE A 221 15.87 -6.51 -2.22
N ALA A 222 16.90 -7.31 -2.48
CA ALA A 222 16.96 -8.73 -2.15
C ALA A 222 18.25 -9.05 -1.40
N TRP A 223 18.13 -9.30 -0.09
CA TRP A 223 19.26 -9.57 0.79
C TRP A 223 19.87 -10.95 0.54
N LEU A 224 21.20 -11.03 0.60
CA LEU A 224 21.87 -12.31 0.72
C LEU A 224 21.49 -12.99 2.05
N PRO A 225 21.33 -14.32 2.09
CA PRO A 225 20.93 -15.03 3.32
C PRO A 225 21.87 -14.83 4.51
N ASP A 226 23.12 -14.45 4.27
CA ASP A 226 24.15 -14.17 5.27
C ASP A 226 24.29 -12.69 5.63
N ALA A 227 23.43 -11.83 5.07
CA ALA A 227 23.45 -10.38 5.22
C ALA A 227 24.78 -9.70 4.81
N SER A 228 25.66 -10.38 4.05
CA SER A 228 26.94 -9.81 3.58
C SER A 228 26.78 -8.74 2.49
N GLY A 229 25.57 -8.62 1.94
CA GLY A 229 25.23 -7.72 0.85
C GLY A 229 23.79 -7.92 0.39
N PHE A 230 23.41 -7.20 -0.65
CA PHE A 230 22.10 -7.29 -1.27
C PHE A 230 22.15 -6.96 -2.76
N PHE A 231 21.20 -7.50 -3.52
CA PHE A 231 20.89 -7.02 -4.86
C PHE A 231 19.86 -5.90 -4.76
N TYR A 232 20.02 -4.86 -5.55
CA TYR A 232 19.10 -3.73 -5.53
C TYR A 232 18.95 -3.04 -6.87
N SER A 233 17.82 -2.37 -7.05
CA SER A 233 17.61 -1.49 -8.20
C SER A 233 18.13 -0.08 -7.96
N ARG A 234 18.77 0.55 -8.96
CA ARG A 234 19.26 1.93 -8.89
C ARG A 234 19.05 2.66 -10.23
N TYR A 235 18.78 3.96 -10.15
CA TYR A 235 18.73 4.87 -11.31
C TYR A 235 20.13 5.32 -11.74
N PRO A 236 20.35 5.69 -13.01
CA PRO A 236 21.66 6.06 -13.57
C PRO A 236 22.19 7.37 -12.98
N GLU A 237 23.49 7.64 -13.15
CA GLU A 237 24.05 8.94 -12.78
C GLU A 237 23.59 9.95 -13.83
N PRO A 238 23.21 11.19 -13.47
CA PRO A 238 22.71 12.17 -14.43
C PRO A 238 23.60 12.39 -15.64
N SER A 239 24.92 12.31 -15.48
CA SER A 239 25.88 12.48 -16.57
C SER A 239 26.06 11.26 -17.48
N THR A 240 25.42 10.13 -17.16
CA THR A 240 25.54 8.88 -17.93
C THR A 240 24.37 8.60 -18.87
N VAL A 241 23.35 9.45 -18.86
CA VAL A 241 22.15 9.37 -19.70
C VAL A 241 21.80 10.76 -20.27
N PRO A 242 20.94 10.85 -21.30
CA PRO A 242 20.48 12.15 -21.80
C PRO A 242 19.79 12.98 -20.71
N ALA A 243 19.92 14.31 -20.80
CA ALA A 243 19.28 15.22 -19.85
C ALA A 243 17.76 15.05 -19.84
N GLY A 244 17.17 14.94 -18.64
CA GLY A 244 15.76 14.63 -18.44
C GLY A 244 15.43 13.14 -18.41
N GLU A 245 16.42 12.26 -18.65
CA GLU A 245 16.27 10.81 -18.58
C GLU A 245 16.78 10.18 -17.27
N GLU A 246 17.17 10.98 -16.28
CA GLU A 246 17.81 10.51 -15.04
C GLU A 246 16.88 9.66 -14.17
N ARG A 247 15.56 9.79 -14.40
CA ARG A 247 14.49 9.02 -13.74
C ARG A 247 14.07 7.78 -14.54
N TYR A 248 14.87 7.36 -15.51
CA TYR A 248 14.68 6.19 -16.35
C TYR A 248 15.90 5.27 -16.25
N HIS A 249 15.97 4.21 -17.07
CA HIS A 249 17.13 3.32 -17.17
C HIS A 249 17.50 2.65 -15.83
N ARG A 250 16.50 2.29 -15.03
CA ARG A 250 16.70 1.60 -13.73
C ARG A 250 17.27 0.21 -13.96
N LYS A 251 18.35 -0.14 -13.25
CA LYS A 251 19.07 -1.42 -13.38
C LYS A 251 19.28 -2.10 -12.04
N ILE A 252 19.63 -3.39 -12.03
CA ILE A 252 19.92 -4.17 -10.82
C ILE A 252 21.43 -4.28 -10.59
N TYR A 253 21.87 -3.90 -9.40
CA TYR A 253 23.25 -3.94 -8.93
C TYR A 253 23.40 -4.86 -7.73
N GLU A 254 24.63 -5.30 -7.45
CA GLU A 254 25.01 -6.00 -6.22
C GLU A 254 25.85 -5.05 -5.35
N HIS A 255 25.41 -4.87 -4.11
CA HIS A 255 26.14 -4.14 -3.08
C HIS A 255 26.66 -5.09 -2.01
N ARG A 256 27.90 -4.88 -1.57
CA ARG A 256 28.53 -5.58 -0.44
C ARG A 256 28.63 -4.62 0.73
N ILE A 257 28.22 -5.06 1.92
CA ILE A 257 28.19 -4.20 3.11
C ILE A 257 29.61 -3.72 3.43
N GLY A 258 29.75 -2.40 3.58
CA GLY A 258 30.99 -1.69 3.86
C GLY A 258 31.78 -1.24 2.62
N ASP A 259 31.39 -1.68 1.42
CA ASP A 259 32.06 -1.26 0.18
C ASP A 259 31.53 0.10 -0.34
N ALA A 260 32.35 0.76 -1.15
CA ALA A 260 31.95 2.00 -1.83
C ALA A 260 30.90 1.71 -2.93
N PRO A 261 29.73 2.38 -2.95
CA PRO A 261 28.64 2.08 -3.89
C PRO A 261 28.98 2.30 -5.36
N GLU A 262 30.05 3.04 -5.67
CA GLU A 262 30.58 3.23 -7.02
C GLU A 262 31.22 1.95 -7.57
N ARG A 263 31.54 0.99 -6.69
CA ARG A 263 32.12 -0.31 -7.04
C ARG A 263 31.08 -1.41 -7.18
N ASP A 264 29.80 -1.09 -6.95
CA ASP A 264 28.70 -2.04 -7.06
C ASP A 264 28.61 -2.62 -8.46
N ARG A 265 28.53 -3.95 -8.54
CA ARG A 265 28.55 -4.67 -9.80
C ARG A 265 27.18 -4.63 -10.46
N LEU A 266 27.11 -4.29 -11.74
CA LEU A 266 25.89 -4.45 -12.53
C LEU A 266 25.56 -5.95 -12.69
N VAL A 267 24.33 -6.32 -12.37
CA VAL A 267 23.86 -7.72 -12.38
C VAL A 267 22.84 -7.97 -13.48
N PHE A 268 21.93 -7.03 -13.71
CA PHE A 268 20.90 -7.15 -14.73
C PHE A 268 20.48 -5.77 -15.22
N GLY A 269 20.22 -5.65 -16.52
CA GLY A 269 19.55 -4.50 -17.10
C GLY A 269 20.33 -3.72 -18.16
N GLU A 270 21.38 -4.28 -18.75
CA GLU A 270 22.13 -3.63 -19.85
C GLU A 270 21.24 -3.37 -21.07
N ASP A 271 20.42 -4.36 -21.44
CA ASP A 271 19.58 -4.35 -22.65
C ASP A 271 18.11 -3.95 -22.39
N LEU A 272 17.81 -3.32 -21.25
CA LEU A 272 16.45 -2.90 -20.95
C LEU A 272 16.08 -1.59 -21.65
N GLU A 273 14.81 -1.47 -22.01
CA GLU A 273 14.25 -0.20 -22.49
C GLU A 273 14.28 0.83 -21.36
N ARG A 274 14.36 2.12 -21.72
CA ARG A 274 14.50 3.20 -20.71
C ARG A 274 13.38 3.22 -19.67
N THR A 275 12.16 2.81 -20.04
CA THR A 275 10.99 2.78 -19.16
C THR A 275 10.81 1.48 -18.38
N ASP A 276 11.64 0.47 -18.63
CA ASP A 276 11.52 -0.82 -17.96
C ASP A 276 11.85 -0.70 -16.47
N PHE A 277 11.07 -1.39 -15.65
CA PHE A 277 11.15 -1.30 -14.20
C PHE A 277 11.48 -2.67 -13.57
N PRO A 278 12.78 -3.04 -13.45
CA PRO A 278 13.19 -4.34 -12.94
C PRO A 278 13.12 -4.42 -11.41
N ASN A 279 12.58 -5.51 -10.87
CA ASN A 279 12.57 -5.80 -9.44
C ASN A 279 13.19 -7.16 -9.18
N VAL A 280 14.03 -7.28 -8.15
CA VAL A 280 14.80 -8.48 -7.82
C VAL A 280 14.26 -9.16 -6.58
N SER A 281 14.33 -10.49 -6.57
CA SER A 281 14.02 -11.35 -5.42
C SER A 281 14.94 -12.57 -5.39
N LEU A 282 15.12 -13.15 -4.22
CA LEU A 282 15.88 -14.37 -4.01
C LEU A 282 15.00 -15.47 -3.37
N SER A 283 15.34 -16.73 -3.62
CA SER A 283 14.85 -17.83 -2.80
C SER A 283 15.41 -17.72 -1.38
N PRO A 284 14.75 -18.28 -0.35
CA PRO A 284 15.25 -18.27 1.02
C PRO A 284 16.68 -18.77 1.22
N ASP A 285 17.12 -19.78 0.46
CA ASP A 285 18.50 -20.27 0.47
C ASP A 285 19.48 -19.43 -0.35
N GLY A 286 18.98 -18.41 -1.06
CA GLY A 286 19.74 -17.54 -1.94
C GLY A 286 20.21 -18.20 -3.24
N ARG A 287 19.85 -19.45 -3.54
CA ARG A 287 20.26 -20.13 -4.78
C ARG A 287 19.61 -19.49 -6.00
N TRP A 288 18.29 -19.33 -5.98
CA TRP A 288 17.55 -18.79 -7.11
C TRP A 288 17.44 -17.27 -7.02
N MET A 289 17.60 -16.60 -8.16
CA MET A 289 17.30 -15.18 -8.32
C MET A 289 16.26 -14.98 -9.41
N ALA A 290 15.19 -14.26 -9.09
CA ALA A 290 14.22 -13.82 -10.08
C ALA A 290 14.28 -12.29 -10.25
N VAL A 291 14.27 -11.82 -11.49
CA VAL A 291 14.09 -10.42 -11.86
C VAL A 291 12.80 -10.27 -12.66
N THR A 292 11.84 -9.52 -12.11
CA THR A 292 10.59 -9.17 -12.79
C THR A 292 10.70 -7.78 -13.39
N VAL A 293 10.60 -7.68 -14.72
CA VAL A 293 10.70 -6.43 -15.47
C VAL A 293 9.30 -5.96 -15.85
N ASN A 294 8.82 -4.89 -15.20
CA ASN A 294 7.51 -4.32 -15.52
C ASN A 294 7.60 -3.31 -16.67
N ARG A 295 6.61 -3.36 -17.56
CA ARG A 295 6.45 -2.47 -18.72
C ARG A 295 5.10 -1.77 -18.63
N GLY A 296 5.08 -0.61 -18.00
CA GLY A 296 3.84 0.04 -17.60
C GLY A 296 3.04 -0.83 -16.62
N PHE A 297 1.72 -0.90 -16.81
CA PHE A 297 0.79 -1.57 -15.88
C PHE A 297 0.01 -2.74 -16.50
N SER A 298 0.40 -3.21 -17.69
CA SER A 298 -0.33 -4.26 -18.42
C SER A 298 0.55 -5.43 -18.86
N GLU A 299 1.87 -5.32 -18.65
CA GLU A 299 2.83 -6.32 -19.10
C GLU A 299 4.04 -6.36 -18.17
N ASN A 300 4.51 -7.57 -17.88
CA ASN A 300 5.84 -7.77 -17.33
C ASN A 300 6.46 -9.10 -17.80
N ALA A 301 7.74 -9.30 -17.51
CA ALA A 301 8.46 -10.53 -17.80
C ALA A 301 9.26 -10.98 -16.57
N ILE A 302 9.37 -12.29 -16.34
CA ILE A 302 10.19 -12.85 -15.26
C ILE A 302 11.42 -13.53 -15.86
N TYR A 303 12.59 -13.12 -15.39
CA TYR A 303 13.88 -13.75 -15.67
C TYR A 303 14.35 -14.49 -14.43
N LEU A 304 14.88 -15.70 -14.58
CA LEU A 304 15.35 -16.55 -13.50
C LEU A 304 16.82 -16.93 -13.71
N ALA A 305 17.62 -16.93 -12.65
CA ALA A 305 19.01 -17.36 -12.67
C ALA A 305 19.33 -18.27 -11.46
N ASP A 306 20.24 -19.23 -11.66
CA ASP A 306 20.84 -20.02 -10.59
C ASP A 306 22.16 -19.35 -10.16
N ARG A 307 22.20 -18.85 -8.92
CA ARG A 307 23.37 -18.17 -8.34
C ARG A 307 24.49 -19.12 -7.95
N SER A 308 24.28 -20.44 -7.95
CA SER A 308 25.37 -21.39 -7.76
C SER A 308 26.23 -21.55 -9.03
N LEU A 309 25.81 -20.98 -10.16
CA LEU A 309 26.52 -21.04 -11.43
C LEU A 309 27.36 -19.77 -11.68
N SER A 310 28.54 -19.96 -12.27
CA SER A 310 29.40 -18.87 -12.73
C SER A 310 29.79 -19.09 -14.20
N PRO A 311 29.53 -18.14 -15.12
CA PRO A 311 28.87 -16.85 -14.88
C PRO A 311 27.38 -17.00 -14.55
N LEU A 312 26.81 -16.02 -13.84
CA LEU A 312 25.37 -15.93 -13.60
C LEU A 312 24.63 -15.76 -14.95
N ARG A 313 23.63 -16.60 -15.22
CA ARG A 313 22.88 -16.58 -16.48
C ARG A 313 21.39 -16.50 -16.22
N PHE A 314 20.77 -15.45 -16.74
CA PHE A 314 19.32 -15.28 -16.71
C PHE A 314 18.65 -15.96 -17.89
N ARG A 315 17.53 -16.63 -17.64
CA ARG A 315 16.63 -17.15 -18.66
C ARG A 315 15.24 -16.58 -18.47
N LEU A 316 14.60 -16.23 -19.59
CA LEU A 316 13.21 -15.80 -19.60
C LEU A 316 12.31 -17.00 -19.22
N VAL A 317 11.46 -16.79 -18.23
CA VAL A 317 10.50 -17.80 -17.73
C VAL A 317 9.13 -17.60 -18.37
N THR A 318 8.70 -16.35 -18.48
CA THR A 318 7.36 -15.99 -18.96
C THR A 318 7.25 -16.09 -20.49
N PRO A 319 6.14 -16.60 -21.03
CA PRO A 319 5.92 -16.60 -22.47
C PRO A 319 5.71 -15.16 -23.00
N PRO A 320 5.92 -14.94 -24.31
CA PRO A 320 5.66 -13.65 -24.93
C PRO A 320 4.17 -13.30 -24.86
N GLY A 321 3.87 -12.01 -24.70
CA GLY A 321 2.49 -11.50 -24.70
C GLY A 321 2.30 -10.35 -23.72
N ARG A 322 1.16 -9.65 -23.83
CA ARG A 322 0.79 -8.54 -22.95
C ARG A 322 0.03 -9.06 -21.74
N HIS A 323 0.78 -9.62 -20.79
CA HIS A 323 0.27 -10.25 -19.57
C HIS A 323 1.05 -9.82 -18.35
N LEU A 324 0.40 -9.88 -17.19
CA LEU A 324 1.02 -9.63 -15.89
C LEU A 324 1.34 -10.96 -15.22
N TYR A 325 2.53 -11.03 -14.63
CA TYR A 325 3.02 -12.15 -13.84
C TYR A 325 3.51 -11.64 -12.48
N TYR A 326 2.95 -12.19 -11.41
CA TYR A 326 3.34 -11.91 -10.03
C TYR A 326 3.92 -13.18 -9.44
N ALA A 327 5.12 -13.08 -8.88
CA ALA A 327 5.88 -14.26 -8.52
C ALA A 327 6.31 -14.28 -7.05
N VAL A 328 6.20 -15.45 -6.44
CA VAL A 328 6.78 -15.74 -5.13
C VAL A 328 7.80 -16.85 -5.33
N LEU A 329 9.08 -16.52 -5.11
CA LEU A 329 10.17 -17.47 -5.25
C LEU A 329 10.43 -18.21 -3.93
N ARG A 330 10.51 -19.54 -4.01
CA ARG A 330 10.89 -20.45 -2.92
C ARG A 330 12.02 -21.36 -3.41
N ASN A 331 12.60 -22.14 -2.50
CA ASN A 331 13.72 -23.03 -2.82
C ASN A 331 13.31 -24.12 -3.84
N ASP A 332 12.06 -24.57 -3.75
CA ASP A 332 11.49 -25.67 -4.53
C ASP A 332 10.78 -25.21 -5.81
N ALA A 333 10.19 -24.02 -5.81
CA ALA A 333 9.34 -23.55 -6.90
C ALA A 333 9.32 -22.02 -7.02
N LEU A 334 9.09 -21.57 -8.26
CA LEU A 334 8.60 -20.23 -8.55
C LEU A 334 7.08 -20.32 -8.68
N TYR A 335 6.35 -19.75 -7.73
CA TYR A 335 4.88 -19.68 -7.78
C TYR A 335 4.49 -18.44 -8.58
N VAL A 336 3.70 -18.60 -9.65
CA VAL A 336 3.39 -17.52 -10.62
C VAL A 336 1.89 -17.34 -10.77
N MET A 337 1.39 -16.18 -10.36
CA MET A 337 0.04 -15.70 -10.60
C MET A 337 0.01 -14.88 -11.88
N THR A 338 -0.91 -15.17 -12.80
CA THR A 338 -0.96 -14.47 -14.10
C THR A 338 -2.35 -14.35 -14.69
N ASN A 339 -2.57 -13.28 -15.47
CA ASN A 339 -3.76 -13.09 -16.29
C ASN A 339 -3.65 -13.71 -17.70
N GLU A 340 -2.54 -14.39 -18.00
CA GLU A 340 -2.33 -15.12 -19.26
C GLU A 340 -3.44 -16.17 -19.45
N GLY A 341 -4.35 -15.91 -20.40
CA GLY A 341 -5.51 -16.76 -20.68
C GLY A 341 -6.52 -16.86 -19.53
N ALA A 342 -6.50 -15.93 -18.58
CA ALA A 342 -7.36 -15.92 -17.39
C ALA A 342 -7.53 -14.48 -16.88
N PRO A 343 -8.49 -13.69 -17.40
CA PRO A 343 -8.67 -12.28 -17.00
C PRO A 343 -8.80 -12.04 -15.49
N ARG A 344 -9.34 -12.99 -14.71
CA ARG A 344 -9.42 -12.95 -13.24
C ARG A 344 -8.28 -13.67 -12.52
N TYR A 345 -7.19 -13.92 -13.25
CA TYR A 345 -5.95 -14.54 -12.81
C TYR A 345 -6.07 -16.02 -12.41
N ARG A 346 -4.95 -16.73 -12.56
CA ARG A 346 -4.75 -18.12 -12.12
C ARG A 346 -3.33 -18.29 -11.58
N LEU A 347 -3.09 -19.34 -10.79
CA LEU A 347 -1.80 -19.58 -10.12
C LEU A 347 -1.15 -20.89 -10.59
N PHE A 348 0.13 -20.82 -10.91
CA PHE A 348 0.97 -21.96 -11.27
C PHE A 348 2.13 -22.17 -10.28
N ALA A 349 2.61 -23.41 -10.19
CA ALA A 349 3.97 -23.70 -9.74
C ALA A 349 4.86 -23.98 -10.96
N VAL A 350 6.04 -23.36 -10.95
CA VAL A 350 7.08 -23.51 -11.97
C VAL A 350 8.30 -24.15 -11.33
N ASP A 351 8.76 -25.26 -11.92
CA ASP A 351 10.03 -25.90 -11.56
C ASP A 351 11.19 -24.95 -11.92
N PRO A 352 11.96 -24.44 -10.93
CA PRO A 352 13.05 -23.53 -11.17
C PRO A 352 14.25 -24.19 -11.85
N GLU A 353 14.25 -25.48 -12.16
CA GLU A 353 15.26 -26.10 -13.03
C GLU A 353 14.72 -26.25 -14.46
N ARG A 354 13.41 -26.44 -14.61
CA ARG A 354 12.70 -26.67 -15.87
C ARG A 354 11.52 -25.69 -16.06
N PRO A 355 11.79 -24.41 -16.33
CA PRO A 355 10.79 -23.34 -16.23
C PRO A 355 9.96 -23.17 -17.51
N GLN A 356 10.11 -24.07 -18.49
CA GLN A 356 9.41 -23.97 -19.77
C GLN A 356 7.89 -23.96 -19.54
N ARG A 357 7.17 -23.10 -20.25
CA ARG A 357 5.74 -22.80 -20.02
C ARG A 357 4.86 -24.04 -20.06
N GLU A 358 5.19 -25.02 -20.90
CA GLU A 358 4.47 -26.29 -21.07
C GLU A 358 4.56 -27.20 -19.84
N ARG A 359 5.53 -26.95 -18.96
CA ARG A 359 5.76 -27.71 -17.72
C ARG A 359 5.16 -27.05 -16.49
N TRP A 360 4.57 -25.86 -16.63
CA TRP A 360 3.95 -25.17 -15.51
C TRP A 360 2.77 -25.97 -14.98
N ARG A 361 2.75 -26.22 -13.68
CA ARG A 361 1.68 -26.96 -13.02
C ARG A 361 0.64 -25.99 -12.51
N LEU A 362 -0.57 -26.04 -13.05
CA LEU A 362 -1.70 -25.26 -12.55
C LEU A 362 -2.02 -25.70 -11.11
N LEU A 363 -2.08 -24.73 -10.19
CA LEU A 363 -2.47 -24.95 -8.80
C LEU A 363 -3.88 -24.43 -8.55
N ILE A 364 -4.14 -23.18 -8.94
CA ILE A 364 -5.44 -22.53 -8.72
C ILE A 364 -5.93 -22.03 -10.07
N ALA A 365 -7.06 -22.56 -10.51
CA ALA A 365 -7.71 -22.13 -11.75
C ALA A 365 -8.31 -20.73 -11.62
N GLU A 366 -8.62 -20.11 -12.76
CA GLU A 366 -9.37 -18.87 -12.77
C GLU A 366 -10.73 -19.06 -12.10
N HIS A 367 -11.08 -18.17 -11.18
CA HIS A 367 -12.37 -18.22 -10.50
C HIS A 367 -13.47 -17.66 -11.40
N SER A 368 -14.69 -18.17 -11.29
CA SER A 368 -15.80 -17.80 -12.18
C SER A 368 -16.33 -16.38 -11.94
N GLU A 369 -16.15 -15.85 -10.73
CA GLU A 369 -16.72 -14.56 -10.31
C GLU A 369 -15.62 -13.63 -9.76
N ASP A 370 -14.93 -14.06 -8.71
CA ASP A 370 -13.89 -13.27 -8.04
C ASP A 370 -12.57 -13.13 -8.82
N THR A 371 -11.91 -11.99 -8.66
CA THR A 371 -10.56 -11.73 -9.18
C THR A 371 -9.51 -12.17 -8.17
N LEU A 372 -8.54 -13.00 -8.54
CA LEU A 372 -7.40 -13.32 -7.68
C LEU A 372 -6.43 -12.12 -7.66
N ASP A 373 -6.33 -11.44 -6.51
CA ASP A 373 -5.65 -10.14 -6.36
C ASP A 373 -4.24 -10.27 -5.78
N HIS A 374 -4.04 -11.15 -4.81
CA HIS A 374 -2.71 -11.43 -4.26
C HIS A 374 -2.61 -12.83 -3.69
N PHE A 375 -1.38 -13.29 -3.49
CA PHE A 375 -1.11 -14.55 -2.81
C PHE A 375 0.21 -14.51 -2.04
N SER A 376 0.42 -15.49 -1.16
CA SER A 376 1.68 -15.76 -0.49
C SER A 376 1.85 -17.26 -0.25
N VAL A 377 3.09 -17.72 -0.13
CA VAL A 377 3.41 -19.13 0.17
C VAL A 377 4.14 -19.22 1.50
N ILE A 378 3.46 -19.70 2.53
CA ILE A 378 3.95 -19.71 3.93
C ILE A 378 3.58 -21.05 4.56
N GLY A 379 4.53 -21.70 5.24
CA GLY A 379 4.26 -22.90 6.03
C GLY A 379 3.77 -24.10 5.22
N GLY A 380 4.12 -24.18 3.93
CA GLY A 380 3.61 -25.22 3.02
C GLY A 380 2.16 -24.99 2.58
N GLU A 381 1.63 -23.79 2.74
CA GLU A 381 0.31 -23.38 2.25
C GLU A 381 0.41 -22.18 1.32
N ILE A 382 -0.61 -22.05 0.46
CA ILE A 382 -0.84 -20.91 -0.41
C ILE A 382 -2.01 -20.14 0.18
N LEU A 383 -1.76 -18.90 0.57
CA LEU A 383 -2.75 -17.99 1.10
C LEU A 383 -3.15 -17.02 0.01
N VAL A 384 -4.43 -16.94 -0.30
CA VAL A 384 -4.95 -16.20 -1.46
C VAL A 384 -5.94 -15.15 -1.00
N GLY A 385 -5.78 -13.94 -1.53
CA GLY A 385 -6.76 -12.88 -1.48
C GLY A 385 -7.46 -12.74 -2.83
N TYR A 386 -8.77 -12.92 -2.82
CA TYR A 386 -9.67 -12.65 -3.92
C TYR A 386 -10.38 -11.30 -3.71
N LEU A 387 -10.85 -10.70 -4.80
CA LEU A 387 -11.79 -9.59 -4.80
C LEU A 387 -13.16 -10.09 -5.23
N HIS A 388 -14.10 -10.04 -4.29
CA HIS A 388 -15.53 -10.25 -4.54
C HIS A 388 -16.20 -8.88 -4.44
N HIS A 389 -16.67 -8.35 -5.58
CA HIS A 389 -17.25 -6.99 -5.66
C HIS A 389 -16.39 -5.91 -4.98
N ALA A 390 -15.09 -5.87 -5.30
CA ALA A 390 -14.11 -4.93 -4.76
C ALA A 390 -13.86 -5.02 -3.24
N ALA A 391 -14.30 -6.09 -2.57
CA ALA A 391 -13.94 -6.40 -1.19
C ALA A 391 -13.13 -7.69 -1.10
N SER A 392 -12.28 -7.82 -0.09
CA SER A 392 -11.44 -8.99 0.07
C SER A 392 -12.23 -10.23 0.51
N ARG A 393 -11.94 -11.36 -0.13
CA ARG A 393 -12.28 -12.72 0.34
C ARG A 393 -10.99 -13.52 0.42
N LEU A 394 -10.73 -14.15 1.57
CA LEU A 394 -9.48 -14.86 1.82
C LEU A 394 -9.69 -16.37 1.85
N GLU A 395 -8.74 -17.12 1.29
CA GLU A 395 -8.79 -18.58 1.23
C GLU A 395 -7.40 -19.22 1.34
N ARG A 396 -7.36 -20.42 1.93
CA ARG A 396 -6.15 -21.23 2.08
C ARG A 396 -6.17 -22.39 1.09
N PHE A 397 -5.02 -22.72 0.54
CA PHE A 397 -4.80 -23.91 -0.28
C PHE A 397 -3.52 -24.61 0.15
N ASP A 398 -3.41 -25.92 -0.09
CA ASP A 398 -2.10 -26.58 -0.02
C ASP A 398 -1.29 -26.40 -1.32
N LEU A 399 -0.04 -26.86 -1.33
CA LEU A 399 0.86 -26.79 -2.50
C LEU A 399 0.42 -27.66 -3.70
N THR A 400 -0.68 -28.41 -3.59
CA THR A 400 -1.32 -29.10 -4.72
C THR A 400 -2.44 -28.28 -5.34
N GLY A 401 -2.84 -27.18 -4.71
CA GLY A 401 -3.98 -26.36 -5.13
C GLY A 401 -5.31 -26.81 -4.52
N LYS A 402 -5.31 -27.74 -3.55
CA LYS A 402 -6.53 -28.16 -2.88
C LYS A 402 -6.88 -27.15 -1.78
N SER A 403 -8.12 -26.65 -1.82
CA SER A 403 -8.64 -25.73 -0.79
C SER A 403 -8.60 -26.36 0.61
N ARG A 404 -8.17 -25.54 1.57
CA ARG A 404 -8.15 -25.79 3.02
C ARG A 404 -9.22 -24.98 3.76
N GLY A 405 -10.06 -24.25 3.02
CA GLY A 405 -11.16 -23.46 3.54
C GLY A 405 -10.87 -21.95 3.64
N PRO A 406 -11.90 -21.15 3.92
CA PRO A 406 -11.81 -19.70 3.97
C PRO A 406 -11.07 -19.20 5.22
N ILE A 407 -10.49 -17.99 5.13
CA ILE A 407 -10.07 -17.21 6.30
C ILE A 407 -11.17 -16.16 6.53
N PRO A 408 -12.03 -16.31 7.55
CA PRO A 408 -13.19 -15.45 7.73
C PRO A 408 -12.77 -14.03 8.12
N LEU A 409 -13.26 -13.05 7.37
CA LEU A 409 -13.12 -11.63 7.73
C LEU A 409 -14.30 -11.18 8.61
N PRO A 410 -14.09 -10.26 9.56
CA PRO A 410 -15.13 -9.89 10.52
C PRO A 410 -16.29 -9.10 9.90
N VAL A 411 -16.00 -8.29 8.87
CA VAL A 411 -16.96 -7.50 8.09
C VAL A 411 -16.45 -7.35 6.65
N LEU A 412 -17.28 -6.84 5.75
CA LEU A 412 -16.82 -6.41 4.42
C LEU A 412 -15.71 -5.38 4.57
N GLY A 413 -14.58 -5.64 3.93
CA GLY A 413 -13.40 -4.82 4.07
C GLY A 413 -12.31 -5.22 3.10
N SER A 414 -11.11 -4.77 3.40
CA SER A 414 -9.92 -5.04 2.61
C SER A 414 -8.88 -5.70 3.48
N SER A 415 -8.20 -6.69 2.92
CA SER A 415 -7.02 -7.28 3.48
C SER A 415 -5.79 -6.84 2.70
N SER A 416 -4.78 -6.33 3.39
CA SER A 416 -3.43 -6.24 2.83
C SER A 416 -2.76 -7.58 3.04
N GLY A 417 -2.12 -8.13 2.00
CA GLY A 417 -1.77 -9.56 1.90
C GLY A 417 -0.90 -10.13 3.03
N PHE A 418 -0.43 -11.36 2.87
CA PHE A 418 0.14 -12.11 4.00
C PHE A 418 1.63 -11.89 4.22
N SER A 419 2.05 -11.93 5.48
CA SER A 419 3.45 -11.86 5.91
C SER A 419 3.74 -12.93 6.96
N GLY A 420 4.89 -13.57 6.86
CA GLY A 420 5.30 -14.65 7.74
C GLY A 420 6.66 -15.18 7.31
N VAL A 421 7.30 -15.98 8.16
CA VAL A 421 8.51 -16.71 7.76
C VAL A 421 8.08 -17.82 6.80
N HIS A 422 8.79 -17.98 5.68
CA HIS A 422 8.39 -18.91 4.60
C HIS A 422 8.14 -20.36 5.08
N ASP A 423 8.86 -20.82 6.10
CA ASP A 423 8.74 -22.14 6.73
C ASP A 423 7.94 -22.15 8.04
N GLY A 424 7.38 -21.00 8.42
CA GLY A 424 6.68 -20.79 9.69
C GLY A 424 5.18 -21.04 9.59
N SER A 425 4.53 -21.12 10.77
CA SER A 425 3.08 -21.29 10.92
C SER A 425 2.33 -20.00 11.25
N ASP A 426 3.04 -18.93 11.60
CA ASP A 426 2.45 -17.67 12.05
C ASP A 426 2.39 -16.66 10.90
N VAL A 427 1.17 -16.26 10.56
CA VAL A 427 0.85 -15.39 9.44
C VAL A 427 0.21 -14.12 9.96
N PHE A 428 0.65 -12.99 9.43
CA PHE A 428 0.16 -11.67 9.77
C PHE A 428 -0.35 -10.98 8.51
N TYR A 429 -1.55 -10.40 8.60
CA TYR A 429 -2.16 -9.66 7.50
C TYR A 429 -2.89 -8.43 8.05
N GLY A 430 -2.91 -7.34 7.27
CA GLY A 430 -3.67 -6.16 7.66
C GLY A 430 -5.13 -6.31 7.25
N PHE A 431 -6.03 -5.72 8.03
CA PHE A 431 -7.45 -5.62 7.75
C PHE A 431 -7.97 -4.22 8.06
N GLU A 432 -8.80 -3.68 7.18
CA GLU A 432 -9.54 -2.44 7.42
C GLU A 432 -10.87 -2.43 6.64
N SER A 433 -11.73 -1.46 6.94
CA SER A 433 -12.97 -1.20 6.21
C SER A 433 -13.31 0.28 6.31
N PHE A 434 -14.34 0.74 5.60
CA PHE A 434 -14.80 2.14 5.69
C PHE A 434 -15.15 2.58 7.12
N ALA A 435 -15.58 1.65 7.98
CA ALA A 435 -15.97 1.90 9.37
C ALA A 435 -15.11 1.13 10.40
N VAL A 436 -14.03 0.47 9.96
CA VAL A 436 -13.12 -0.28 10.82
C VAL A 436 -11.70 0.24 10.59
N PRO A 437 -11.11 0.96 11.56
CA PRO A 437 -9.72 1.43 11.45
C PRO A 437 -8.72 0.28 11.26
N PRO A 438 -7.53 0.55 10.72
CA PRO A 438 -6.54 -0.48 10.42
C PRO A 438 -6.17 -1.35 11.64
N GLU A 439 -6.26 -2.66 11.46
CA GLU A 439 -5.80 -3.67 12.40
C GLU A 439 -4.89 -4.71 11.71
N ILE A 440 -4.00 -5.33 12.47
CA ILE A 440 -3.21 -6.48 12.04
C ILE A 440 -3.79 -7.71 12.73
N ARG A 441 -4.03 -8.74 11.92
CA ARG A 441 -4.54 -10.04 12.34
C ARG A 441 -3.41 -11.06 12.32
N HIS A 442 -3.44 -11.99 13.26
CA HIS A 442 -2.51 -13.11 13.39
C HIS A 442 -3.29 -14.41 13.20
N LEU A 443 -2.99 -15.09 12.10
CA LEU A 443 -3.48 -16.41 11.76
C LEU A 443 -2.39 -17.44 12.06
N ASN A 444 -2.70 -18.45 12.89
CA ASN A 444 -1.85 -19.61 13.08
C ASN A 444 -2.32 -20.76 12.17
N LEU A 445 -1.47 -21.20 11.25
CA LEU A 445 -1.83 -22.20 10.23
C LEU A 445 -2.09 -23.60 10.81
N VAL A 446 -1.50 -23.93 11.98
CA VAL A 446 -1.60 -25.26 12.60
C VAL A 446 -2.95 -25.46 13.26
N ASN A 447 -3.41 -24.50 14.06
CA ASN A 447 -4.66 -24.60 14.81
C ASN A 447 -5.82 -23.78 14.19
N GLY A 448 -5.55 -22.95 13.18
CA GLY A 448 -6.54 -22.11 12.51
C GLY A 448 -7.00 -20.90 13.33
N ASN A 449 -6.36 -20.60 14.46
CA ASN A 449 -6.72 -19.46 15.29
C ASN A 449 -6.39 -18.15 14.56
N ASP A 450 -7.39 -17.27 14.45
CA ASP A 450 -7.27 -15.96 13.83
C ASP A 450 -7.70 -14.88 14.84
N VAL A 451 -6.73 -14.14 15.35
CA VAL A 451 -6.94 -13.12 16.38
C VAL A 451 -6.37 -11.78 15.96
N ARG A 452 -6.97 -10.71 16.48
CA ARG A 452 -6.41 -9.37 16.32
C ARG A 452 -5.11 -9.26 17.13
N TRP A 453 -4.00 -8.98 16.45
CA TRP A 453 -2.68 -8.84 17.05
C TRP A 453 -2.35 -7.40 17.45
N GLN A 454 -2.58 -6.45 16.52
CA GLN A 454 -2.40 -5.02 16.77
C GLN A 454 -3.52 -4.22 16.10
N ALA A 455 -3.79 -3.02 16.59
CA ALA A 455 -4.72 -2.08 15.98
C ALA A 455 -4.32 -0.65 16.32
N VAL A 456 -4.73 0.29 15.48
CA VAL A 456 -4.63 1.71 15.82
C VAL A 456 -5.53 2.03 17.02
N SER A 457 -5.14 2.99 17.84
CA SER A 457 -5.93 3.40 19.01
C SER A 457 -7.15 4.24 18.60
N ALA A 458 -8.19 3.57 18.12
CA ALA A 458 -9.46 4.16 17.73
C ALA A 458 -10.62 3.18 17.96
N PRO A 459 -11.84 3.67 18.26
CA PRO A 459 -13.02 2.81 18.26
C PRO A 459 -13.32 2.31 16.84
N ARG A 460 -14.06 1.19 16.75
CA ARG A 460 -14.73 0.83 15.50
C ARG A 460 -16.00 1.65 15.37
N PHE A 461 -16.34 2.01 14.14
CA PHE A 461 -17.49 2.85 13.81
C PHE A 461 -18.59 2.05 13.07
N ASP A 462 -18.39 0.76 12.87
CA ASP A 462 -19.29 -0.14 12.15
C ASP A 462 -20.68 -0.27 12.80
N ALA A 463 -20.83 0.06 14.07
CA ALA A 463 -22.14 0.18 14.72
C ALA A 463 -22.93 1.42 14.26
N GLU A 464 -22.27 2.48 13.82
CA GLU A 464 -22.87 3.79 13.51
C GLU A 464 -23.20 3.96 12.01
N PHE A 465 -22.42 3.32 11.14
CA PHE A 465 -22.52 3.48 9.69
C PHE A 465 -22.98 2.21 8.98
N ARG A 466 -23.73 2.37 7.90
CA ARG A 466 -23.99 1.32 6.91
C ARG A 466 -22.89 1.35 5.85
N VAL A 467 -22.50 0.16 5.43
CA VAL A 467 -21.63 -0.07 4.28
C VAL A 467 -22.38 -1.04 3.37
N GLU A 468 -22.80 -0.58 2.20
CA GLU A 468 -23.65 -1.36 1.29
C GLU A 468 -23.01 -1.44 -0.10
N ALA A 469 -22.78 -2.65 -0.59
CA ALA A 469 -22.42 -2.87 -1.98
C ALA A 469 -23.66 -2.74 -2.87
N ARG A 470 -23.57 -1.95 -3.93
CA ARG A 470 -24.64 -1.69 -4.89
C ARG A 470 -24.08 -1.72 -6.32
N SER A 471 -24.98 -1.59 -7.31
CA SER A 471 -24.59 -1.46 -8.72
C SER A 471 -25.39 -0.39 -9.43
N ALA A 472 -24.73 0.34 -10.33
CA ALA A 472 -25.36 1.28 -11.26
C ALA A 472 -25.26 0.74 -12.69
N ARG A 473 -26.17 1.17 -13.58
CA ARG A 473 -26.11 0.83 -15.00
C ARG A 473 -25.42 1.98 -15.74
N SER A 474 -24.27 1.70 -16.35
CA SER A 474 -23.57 2.61 -17.24
C SER A 474 -24.31 2.77 -18.58
N LYS A 475 -23.88 3.75 -19.38
CA LYS A 475 -24.49 4.12 -20.67
C LYS A 475 -24.60 2.94 -21.65
N ASP A 476 -23.63 2.04 -21.67
CA ASP A 476 -23.62 0.84 -22.53
C ASP A 476 -24.34 -0.37 -21.92
N GLY A 477 -24.95 -0.20 -20.75
CA GLY A 477 -25.66 -1.25 -20.02
C GLY A 477 -24.81 -2.03 -19.02
N THR A 478 -23.49 -1.80 -18.96
CA THR A 478 -22.58 -2.40 -17.97
C THR A 478 -23.03 -2.13 -16.54
N ARG A 479 -22.97 -3.14 -15.66
CA ARG A 479 -23.22 -2.95 -14.23
C ARG A 479 -21.93 -2.56 -13.52
N VAL A 480 -21.85 -1.30 -13.08
CA VAL A 480 -20.70 -0.74 -12.36
C VAL A 480 -20.92 -0.93 -10.86
N PRO A 481 -20.06 -1.68 -10.14
CA PRO A 481 -20.13 -1.79 -8.69
C PRO A 481 -19.78 -0.47 -8.02
N TYR A 482 -20.45 -0.17 -6.91
CA TYR A 482 -20.04 0.89 -6.01
C TYR A 482 -20.37 0.53 -4.57
N THR A 483 -19.62 1.09 -3.62
CA THR A 483 -19.93 0.98 -2.20
C THR A 483 -20.50 2.30 -1.68
N LEU A 484 -21.64 2.21 -1.00
CA LEU A 484 -22.31 3.31 -0.33
C LEU A 484 -21.99 3.27 1.17
N VAL A 485 -21.53 4.39 1.72
CA VAL A 485 -21.23 4.55 3.15
C VAL A 485 -21.99 5.75 3.69
N TYR A 486 -22.76 5.55 4.76
CA TYR A 486 -23.63 6.57 5.34
C TYR A 486 -24.06 6.20 6.75
N ARG A 487 -24.55 7.16 7.53
CA ARG A 487 -25.06 6.88 8.88
C ARG A 487 -26.32 6.01 8.84
N ARG A 488 -26.49 5.13 9.84
CA ARG A 488 -27.62 4.21 9.90
C ARG A 488 -28.99 4.88 10.01
N ASP A 489 -29.05 6.08 10.56
CA ASP A 489 -30.26 6.87 10.80
C ASP A 489 -30.62 7.83 9.66
N LEU A 490 -29.84 7.82 8.57
CA LEU A 490 -30.06 8.71 7.42
C LEU A 490 -31.20 8.19 6.52
N ASP A 491 -32.11 9.10 6.15
CA ASP A 491 -33.09 8.86 5.10
C ASP A 491 -32.48 9.17 3.72
N LEU A 492 -32.12 8.10 2.99
CA LEU A 492 -31.53 8.20 1.66
C LEU A 492 -32.50 8.74 0.60
N ASP A 493 -33.81 8.57 0.80
CA ASP A 493 -34.83 8.91 -0.20
C ASP A 493 -35.19 10.41 -0.18
N SER A 494 -34.73 11.15 0.83
CA SER A 494 -34.94 12.60 0.94
C SER A 494 -34.34 13.40 -0.24
N GLY A 495 -33.30 12.88 -0.91
CA GLY A 495 -32.63 13.53 -2.03
C GLY A 495 -31.72 14.71 -1.66
N ASP A 496 -31.71 15.12 -0.39
CA ASP A 496 -30.98 16.31 0.10
C ASP A 496 -29.64 15.99 0.79
N ASN A 497 -29.26 14.70 0.81
CA ASN A 497 -28.04 14.25 1.50
C ASN A 497 -26.77 14.74 0.77
N PRO A 498 -25.88 15.51 1.43
CA PRO A 498 -24.61 15.90 0.83
C PRO A 498 -23.79 14.67 0.45
N THR A 499 -23.47 14.51 -0.83
CA THR A 499 -22.85 13.29 -1.34
C THR A 499 -21.48 13.57 -1.94
N LEU A 500 -20.47 12.79 -1.52
CA LEU A 500 -19.15 12.75 -2.15
C LEU A 500 -19.01 11.45 -2.94
N LEU A 501 -19.01 11.58 -4.27
CA LEU A 501 -18.69 10.49 -5.20
C LEU A 501 -17.19 10.49 -5.49
N TYR A 502 -16.55 9.35 -5.30
CA TYR A 502 -15.13 9.14 -5.55
C TYR A 502 -14.93 7.96 -6.51
N GLY A 503 -14.00 8.13 -7.45
CA GLY A 503 -13.63 7.13 -8.45
C GLY A 503 -12.21 7.39 -8.97
N TYR A 504 -11.62 6.37 -9.59
CA TYR A 504 -10.26 6.45 -10.16
C TYR A 504 -10.21 5.90 -11.59
N GLY A 505 -10.48 4.61 -11.78
CA GLY A 505 -10.72 4.02 -13.11
C GLY A 505 -9.52 3.99 -14.03
N GLY A 506 -8.38 3.44 -13.59
CA GLY A 506 -7.20 3.33 -14.45
C GLY A 506 -6.09 2.48 -13.86
N PHE A 507 -5.12 2.13 -14.70
CA PHE A 507 -3.84 1.52 -14.33
C PHE A 507 -3.96 0.19 -13.56
N ASN A 508 -5.07 -0.53 -13.74
CA ASN A 508 -5.39 -1.75 -13.01
C ASN A 508 -5.45 -1.56 -11.47
N VAL A 509 -5.65 -0.32 -11.01
CA VAL A 509 -5.75 0.00 -9.58
C VAL A 509 -7.11 -0.44 -9.06
N ASN A 510 -7.12 -1.08 -7.89
CA ASN A 510 -8.33 -1.51 -7.19
C ASN A 510 -8.71 -0.47 -6.14
N LEU A 511 -9.90 0.13 -6.23
CA LEU A 511 -10.45 0.92 -5.13
C LEU A 511 -11.12 0.00 -4.11
N LEU A 512 -10.39 -0.39 -3.07
CA LEU A 512 -10.86 -1.29 -2.02
C LEU A 512 -11.41 -0.50 -0.80
N PRO A 513 -12.28 -1.09 0.03
CA PRO A 513 -12.72 -0.49 1.30
C PRO A 513 -11.55 -0.04 2.18
N SER A 514 -11.48 1.24 2.52
CA SER A 514 -10.40 1.79 3.35
C SER A 514 -10.92 2.78 4.39
N PHE A 515 -10.26 2.83 5.55
CA PHE A 515 -10.62 3.76 6.61
C PHE A 515 -10.00 5.15 6.34
N THR A 516 -10.80 6.02 5.73
CA THR A 516 -10.41 7.40 5.45
C THR A 516 -10.96 8.36 6.49
N ARG A 517 -10.06 8.97 7.28
CA ARG A 517 -10.38 9.86 8.41
C ARG A 517 -11.16 11.10 7.98
N SER A 518 -10.81 11.71 6.86
CA SER A 518 -11.52 12.87 6.32
C SER A 518 -12.93 12.53 5.84
N THR A 519 -13.14 11.34 5.27
CA THR A 519 -14.47 10.83 4.91
C THR A 519 -15.38 10.75 6.12
N TYR A 520 -14.85 10.38 7.29
CA TYR A 520 -15.62 10.36 8.53
C TYR A 520 -16.23 11.73 8.89
N ALA A 521 -15.49 12.83 8.66
CA ALA A 521 -15.97 14.18 8.94
C ALA A 521 -17.21 14.56 8.09
N LEU A 522 -17.31 14.00 6.87
CA LEU A 522 -18.50 14.11 6.03
C LEU A 522 -19.63 13.24 6.58
N LEU A 523 -19.36 11.96 6.85
CA LEU A 523 -20.36 10.98 7.26
C LEU A 523 -21.04 11.37 8.58
N GLU A 524 -20.28 11.83 9.58
CA GLU A 524 -20.85 12.21 10.88
C GLU A 524 -21.81 13.41 10.79
N ARG A 525 -21.72 14.22 9.72
CA ARG A 525 -22.54 15.39 9.43
C ARG A 525 -23.71 15.10 8.48
N GLY A 526 -24.12 13.83 8.37
CA GLY A 526 -25.24 13.43 7.52
C GLY A 526 -24.89 13.34 6.03
N GLY A 527 -23.60 13.35 5.69
CA GLY A 527 -23.15 13.13 4.33
C GLY A 527 -23.13 11.65 3.95
N VAL A 528 -23.08 11.41 2.65
CA VAL A 528 -22.99 10.09 2.01
C VAL A 528 -21.67 10.03 1.25
N TYR A 529 -20.93 8.94 1.41
CA TYR A 529 -19.75 8.66 0.61
C TYR A 529 -20.02 7.51 -0.36
N VAL A 530 -19.65 7.70 -1.62
CA VAL A 530 -19.79 6.70 -2.68
C VAL A 530 -18.41 6.42 -3.25
N GLN A 531 -17.96 5.17 -3.19
CA GLN A 531 -16.77 4.71 -3.89
C GLN A 531 -17.20 3.89 -5.11
N ALA A 532 -16.95 4.42 -6.31
CA ALA A 532 -17.30 3.78 -7.57
C ALA A 532 -16.11 3.01 -8.16
N ASN A 533 -16.30 1.71 -8.40
CA ASN A 533 -15.31 0.82 -8.99
C ASN A 533 -15.45 0.81 -10.53
N ILE A 534 -15.23 1.99 -11.13
CA ILE A 534 -15.39 2.24 -12.56
C ILE A 534 -14.35 1.50 -13.42
N ARG A 535 -14.64 1.27 -14.72
CA ARG A 535 -13.73 0.59 -15.64
C ARG A 535 -12.38 1.29 -15.76
N GLY A 536 -11.34 0.50 -16.09
CA GLY A 536 -9.94 0.90 -16.03
C GLY A 536 -9.24 0.47 -14.74
N GLY A 537 -9.99 0.20 -13.67
CA GLY A 537 -9.50 -0.50 -12.48
C GLY A 537 -9.36 -2.01 -12.69
N GLY A 538 -8.86 -2.72 -11.68
CA GLY A 538 -8.61 -4.17 -11.71
C GLY A 538 -9.62 -5.03 -10.98
N GLU A 539 -10.69 -4.44 -10.42
CA GLU A 539 -11.53 -5.09 -9.40
C GLU A 539 -12.26 -6.33 -9.94
N LEU A 540 -12.61 -6.30 -11.22
CA LEU A 540 -13.25 -7.40 -11.96
C LEU A 540 -12.30 -8.06 -12.99
N GLY A 541 -10.99 -7.89 -12.79
CA GLY A 541 -9.94 -8.49 -13.60
C GLY A 541 -9.58 -7.70 -14.86
N GLU A 542 -8.71 -8.27 -15.68
CA GLU A 542 -8.08 -7.60 -16.83
C GLU A 542 -9.08 -7.13 -17.89
N ALA A 543 -10.24 -7.80 -18.02
CA ALA A 543 -11.29 -7.33 -18.93
C ALA A 543 -11.86 -5.96 -18.49
N TRP A 544 -11.98 -5.73 -17.17
CA TRP A 544 -12.43 -4.46 -16.60
C TRP A 544 -11.41 -3.34 -16.79
N HIS A 545 -10.13 -3.66 -16.61
CA HIS A 545 -9.03 -2.76 -16.87
C HIS A 545 -8.99 -2.35 -18.35
N ARG A 546 -9.04 -3.32 -19.26
CA ARG A 546 -9.06 -3.08 -20.72
C ARG A 546 -10.27 -2.26 -21.16
N GLY A 547 -11.41 -2.45 -20.48
CA GLY A 547 -12.64 -1.73 -20.74
C GLY A 547 -12.56 -0.22 -20.48
N GLY A 548 -11.53 0.30 -19.79
CA GLY A 548 -11.37 1.72 -19.46
C GLY A 548 -9.99 2.31 -19.75
N GLN A 549 -9.23 1.72 -20.69
CA GLN A 549 -7.91 2.23 -21.10
C GLN A 549 -7.85 2.57 -22.58
N LEU A 550 -6.85 3.39 -22.95
CA LEU A 550 -6.54 3.75 -24.35
C LEU A 550 -7.79 4.29 -25.07
N GLU A 551 -8.15 3.72 -26.22
CA GLU A 551 -9.34 4.10 -27.00
C GLU A 551 -10.67 3.91 -26.24
N ASN A 552 -10.68 3.07 -25.19
CA ASN A 552 -11.87 2.82 -24.36
C ASN A 552 -11.92 3.73 -23.13
N LYS A 553 -11.04 4.74 -23.00
CA LYS A 553 -11.00 5.58 -21.80
C LYS A 553 -12.32 6.33 -21.53
N GLN A 554 -13.11 6.62 -22.57
CA GLN A 554 -14.43 7.22 -22.43
C GLN A 554 -15.36 6.42 -21.53
N ASN A 555 -15.23 5.09 -21.50
CA ASN A 555 -16.05 4.23 -20.66
C ASN A 555 -15.86 4.51 -19.17
N SER A 556 -14.64 4.87 -18.72
CA SER A 556 -14.40 5.28 -17.34
C SER A 556 -15.18 6.55 -16.99
N PHE A 557 -15.31 7.48 -17.94
CA PHE A 557 -16.06 8.72 -17.75
C PHE A 557 -17.57 8.51 -17.82
N ASP A 558 -18.04 7.58 -18.67
CA ASP A 558 -19.46 7.23 -18.76
C ASP A 558 -19.93 6.38 -17.56
N ASP A 559 -19.01 5.66 -16.90
CA ASP A 559 -19.26 4.90 -15.67
C ASP A 559 -19.36 5.77 -14.40
N PHE A 560 -18.69 6.93 -14.41
CA PHE A 560 -18.62 7.87 -13.29
C PHE A 560 -19.75 8.90 -13.41
#